data_AF-A0A920M3S9-F1
#
_entry.id   AF-A0A920M3S9-F1
#
_cell.length_a   1.000
_cell.length_b   1.000
_cell.length_c   1.000
_cell.angle_alpha   90.00
_cell.angle_beta   90.00
_cell.angle_gamma   90.00
#
_symmetry.space_group_name_H-M   'P 1'
#
loop_
_entity.id
_entity.type
_entity.pdbx_description
1 polymer ?
#
loop_
_entity_poly.entity_id
_entity_poly.type
_entity_poly.pdbx_seq_one_letter_code
_entity_poly.pdbx_strand_id
1 'polypeptide(L)' 'MSRRLQTQKEEKLENIAKKTAEKVSKTGKRISLEPMSAADRRIVHMTLAESKNVSTQSRGEGMHRKVVINPVNDND' A
#
# COMPACT_ATOMS: atom_id res chain seq x y z
N MET A 1 -14.97 -21.93 -10.88
CA MET A 1 -13.57 -21.59 -11.19
C MET A 1 -13.21 -20.15 -10.77
N SER A 2 -13.48 -19.75 -9.52
CA SER A 2 -13.36 -18.32 -9.11
C SER A 2 -12.26 -18.05 -8.09
N ARG A 3 -11.55 -19.08 -7.62
CA ARG A 3 -10.61 -18.97 -6.47
C ARG A 3 -9.15 -18.70 -6.86
N ARG A 4 -8.78 -18.79 -8.15
CA ARG A 4 -7.40 -18.61 -8.66
C ARG A 4 -7.03 -17.18 -9.06
N LEU A 5 -8.01 -16.35 -9.42
CA LEU A 5 -7.77 -14.97 -9.88
C LEU A 5 -7.53 -14.00 -8.71
N GLN A 6 -8.21 -14.24 -7.58
CA GLN A 6 -8.08 -13.39 -6.39
C GLN A 6 -6.67 -13.46 -5.81
N THR A 7 -6.09 -14.65 -5.74
CA THR A 7 -4.74 -14.85 -5.18
C THR A 7 -3.66 -14.15 -6.00
N GLN A 8 -3.72 -14.23 -7.34
CA GLN A 8 -2.73 -13.55 -8.19
C GLN A 8 -2.80 -12.03 -8.08
N LYS A 9 -4.02 -11.48 -7.91
CA LYS A 9 -4.20 -10.03 -7.72
C LYS A 9 -3.68 -9.59 -6.36
N GLU A 10 -3.98 -10.36 -5.32
CA GLU A 10 -3.48 -10.15 -3.96
C GLU A 10 -1.95 -10.17 -3.93
N GLU A 11 -1.32 -11.24 -4.43
CA GLU A 11 0.15 -11.36 -4.52
C GLU A 11 0.78 -10.19 -5.27
N LYS A 12 0.17 -9.75 -6.38
CA LYS A 12 0.66 -8.59 -7.13
C LYS A 12 0.59 -7.31 -6.29
N LEU A 13 -0.52 -7.08 -5.58
CA LEU A 13 -0.68 -5.92 -4.70
C LEU A 13 0.31 -5.96 -3.53
N GLU A 14 0.53 -7.12 -2.92
CA GLU A 14 1.52 -7.28 -1.86
C GLU A 14 2.94 -6.96 -2.36
N ASN A 15 3.29 -7.45 -3.56
CA ASN A 15 4.59 -7.19 -4.16
C ASN A 15 4.78 -5.70 -4.49
N ILE A 16 3.74 -5.04 -4.99
CA ILE A 16 3.76 -3.58 -5.23
C ILE A 16 3.94 -2.84 -3.91
N ALA A 17 3.19 -3.22 -2.87
CA ALA A 17 3.27 -2.61 -1.54
C ALA A 17 4.68 -2.73 -0.95
N LYS A 18 5.26 -3.95 -0.94
CA LYS A 18 6.61 -4.22 -0.43
C LYS A 18 7.68 -3.42 -1.19
N LYS A 19 7.67 -3.46 -2.53
CA LYS A 19 8.62 -2.69 -3.36
C LYS A 19 8.50 -1.19 -3.13
N THR A 20 7.28 -0.69 -2.98
CA THR A 20 7.04 0.73 -2.73
C THR A 20 7.52 1.11 -1.34
N ALA A 21 7.26 0.29 -0.32
CA ALA A 21 7.75 0.49 1.04
C ALA A 21 9.28 0.55 1.10
N GLU A 22 9.98 -0.37 0.41
CA GLU A 22 11.44 -0.32 0.31
C GLU A 22 11.94 0.95 -0.37
N LYS A 23 11.25 1.43 -1.40
CA LYS A 23 11.61 2.68 -2.08
C LYS A 23 11.38 3.88 -1.16
N VAL A 24 10.26 3.92 -0.43
CA VAL A 24 9.95 4.98 0.52
C VAL A 24 10.97 5.00 1.67
N SER A 25 11.30 3.85 2.24
CA SER A 25 12.27 3.77 3.33
C SER A 25 13.68 4.19 2.90
N LYS A 26 14.09 3.84 1.67
CA LYS A 26 15.40 4.23 1.11
C LYS A 26 15.47 5.71 0.72
N THR A 27 14.39 6.26 0.15
CA THR A 27 14.38 7.63 -0.39
C THR A 27 13.94 8.68 0.60
N GLY A 28 13.26 8.28 1.69
CA GLY A 28 12.63 9.21 2.62
C GLY A 28 11.49 10.02 2.01
N LYS A 29 10.98 9.63 0.83
CA LYS A 29 9.89 10.34 0.14
C LYS A 29 8.63 9.50 0.16
N ARG A 30 7.51 10.07 0.63
CA ARG A 30 6.20 9.43 0.56
C ARG A 30 5.79 9.12 -0.89
N ILE A 31 5.12 7.99 -1.09
CA ILE A 31 4.59 7.58 -2.40
C ILE A 31 3.10 7.28 -2.27
N SER A 32 2.31 7.83 -3.19
CA SER A 32 0.90 7.48 -3.35
C SER A 32 0.77 6.34 -4.35
N LEU A 33 0.06 5.29 -3.99
CA LEU A 33 -0.38 4.26 -4.93
C LEU A 33 -1.57 4.74 -5.77
N GLU A 34 -1.88 3.99 -6.82
CA GLU A 34 -3.09 4.21 -7.60
C GLU A 34 -4.36 4.03 -6.75
N PRO A 35 -5.45 4.76 -7.03
CA PRO A 35 -6.75 4.51 -6.39
C PRO A 35 -7.21 3.06 -6.60
N MET A 36 -7.74 2.45 -5.54
CA MET A 36 -8.10 1.03 -5.54
C MET A 36 -9.31 0.76 -4.64
N SER A 37 -9.90 -0.43 -4.78
CA SER A 37 -11.06 -0.83 -3.98
C SER A 37 -10.74 -0.90 -2.48
N ALA A 38 -11.76 -0.87 -1.62
CA ALA A 38 -11.55 -0.98 -0.17
C ALA A 38 -10.83 -2.29 0.22
N ALA A 39 -11.12 -3.39 -0.48
CA ALA A 39 -10.45 -4.68 -0.28
C ALA A 39 -8.95 -4.61 -0.64
N ASP A 40 -8.64 -4.02 -1.81
CA ASP A 40 -7.25 -3.84 -2.25
C ASP A 40 -6.45 -2.95 -1.29
N ARG A 41 -7.06 -1.86 -0.79
CA ARG A 41 -6.42 -0.99 0.22
C ARG A 41 -6.14 -1.76 1.50
N ARG A 42 -7.07 -2.61 1.95
CA ARG A 42 -6.91 -3.43 3.15
C ARG A 42 -5.72 -4.38 3.01
N ILE A 43 -5.53 -4.99 1.83
CA ILE A 43 -4.37 -5.84 1.57
C ILE A 43 -3.09 -5.03 1.77
N VAL A 44 -2.94 -3.87 1.11
CA VAL A 44 -1.75 -3.02 1.27
C VAL A 44 -1.49 -2.65 2.73
N HIS A 45 -2.52 -2.23 3.46
CA HIS A 45 -2.41 -1.90 4.89
C HIS A 45 -1.95 -3.11 5.71
N MET A 46 -2.53 -4.29 5.49
CA MET A 46 -2.16 -5.51 6.21
C MET A 46 -0.74 -5.97 5.86
N THR A 47 -0.35 -5.89 4.58
CA THR A 47 1.00 -6.26 4.12
C THR A 47 2.09 -5.41 4.77
N LEU A 48 1.80 -4.14 5.04
CA LEU A 48 2.76 -3.20 5.59
C LEU A 48 2.56 -2.90 7.08
N ALA A 49 1.56 -3.50 7.72
CA ALA A 49 1.22 -3.25 9.13
C ALA A 49 2.37 -3.52 10.10
N GLU A 50 3.20 -4.55 9.82
CA GLU A 50 4.35 -4.92 10.65
C GLU A 50 5.65 -4.22 10.25
N SER A 51 5.61 -3.36 9.23
CA SER A 51 6.82 -2.67 8.76
C SER A 51 7.23 -1.57 9.74
N LYS A 52 8.46 -1.65 10.25
CA LYS A 52 9.03 -0.65 11.16
C LYS A 52 9.60 0.59 10.46
N ASN A 53 9.65 0.56 9.12
CA ASN A 53 10.33 1.60 8.32
C ASN A 53 9.36 2.52 7.58
N VAL A 54 8.09 2.10 7.42
CA VAL A 54 7.06 2.88 6.74
C VAL A 54 5.73 2.80 7.49
N SER A 55 4.87 3.79 7.26
CA SER A 55 3.46 3.77 7.68
C SER A 55 2.54 3.95 6.47
N THR A 56 1.28 3.55 6.60
CA THR A 56 0.29 3.63 5.52
C THR A 56 -0.93 4.42 5.95
N GLN A 57 -1.46 5.24 5.04
CA GLN A 57 -2.68 6.02 5.28
C GLN A 57 -3.56 6.02 4.02
N SER A 58 -4.89 6.01 4.18
CA SER A 58 -5.79 6.20 3.04
C SER A 58 -6.19 7.66 2.90
N ARG A 59 -5.97 8.24 1.72
CA ARG A 59 -6.31 9.64 1.39
C ARG A 59 -7.25 9.71 0.20
N GLY A 60 -8.09 10.75 0.14
CA GLY A 60 -9.12 10.94 -0.88
C GLY A 60 -10.44 10.24 -0.55
N GLU A 61 -11.41 10.37 -1.46
CA GLU A 61 -12.80 9.92 -1.27
C GLU A 61 -13.31 9.09 -2.45
N GLY A 62 -14.31 8.25 -2.19
CA GLY A 62 -14.96 7.42 -3.21
C GLY A 62 -13.96 6.62 -4.06
N MET A 63 -14.05 6.80 -5.38
CA MET A 63 -13.21 6.13 -6.38
C MET A 63 -11.79 6.69 -6.45
N HIS A 64 -11.54 7.88 -5.89
CA HIS A 64 -10.22 8.51 -5.86
C HIS A 64 -9.43 8.17 -4.59
N ARG A 65 -10.03 7.40 -3.67
CA ARG A 65 -9.40 7.06 -2.41
C ARG A 65 -8.28 6.03 -2.63
N LYS A 66 -7.07 6.43 -2.23
CA LYS A 66 -5.80 5.73 -2.48
C LYS A 66 -5.03 5.50 -1.18
N VAL A 67 -4.04 4.62 -1.22
CA VAL A 67 -3.09 4.42 -0.10
C VAL A 67 -1.85 5.25 -0.35
N VAL A 68 -1.43 5.99 0.66
CA VAL A 68 -0.16 6.72 0.73
C VAL A 68 0.74 5.97 1.70
N ILE A 69 1.97 5.70 1.27
CA ILE A 69 3.01 5.06 2.08
C ILE A 69 4.00 6.16 2.46
N ASN A 70 4.15 6.42 3.76
CA ASN A 70 5.03 7.43 4.32
C ASN A 70 6.23 6.75 5.00
N PRO A 71 7.43 7.34 5.00
CA PRO A 71 8.52 6.87 5.84
C PRO A 71 8.16 7.10 7.33
N VAL A 72 8.66 6.28 8.25
CA VAL A 72 8.35 6.43 9.69
C VAL A 72 8.84 7.75 10.27
N ASN A 73 9.85 8.36 9.66
CA ASN A 73 10.38 9.66 10.08
C ASN A 73 9.66 10.86 9.42
N ASP A 74 8.59 10.63 8.65
CA ASP A 74 7.79 11.71 8.07
C ASP A 74 6.92 12.32 9.18
N ASN A 75 7.38 13.42 9.76
CA ASN A 75 6.60 14.27 10.66
C ASN A 75 5.76 15.23 9.79
N ASP A 76 4.66 14.76 9.22
CA ASP A 76 3.62 15.61 8.60
C ASP A 76 2.51 15.91 9.63
#